data_AF-E4Z3Q1-F1
#
_entry.id   AF-E4Z3Q1-F1
#
_cell.length_a   1.000
_cell.length_b   1.000
_cell.length_c   1.000
_cell.angle_alpha   90.00
_cell.angle_beta   90.00
_cell.angle_gamma   90.00
#
_symmetry.space_group_name_H-M   'P 1'
#
loop_
_entity.id
_entity.type
_entity.pdbx_description
1 polymer ?
#
loop_
_entity_poly.entity_id
_entity_poly.type
_entity_poly.pdbx_seq_one_letter_code
_entity_poly.pdbx_strand_id
1 'polypeptide(L)'
;MLVGLVALVGINIALYGASLVKRFPVDILIAISCVPWLGFVFGFVFAKLAKEPPRSARTIMLETGLKNAQICLIIMMMAFPPEKIGVLMMMPLYFLFFQCIESAVLAFIVTRYLANQDEDTQEKLLEYAPGAEKSDFQRQVS
;
A
#
# COMPACT_ATOMS: atom_id res chain seq x y z
N MET A 1 -12.99 -5.99 -9.48
CA MET A 1 -12.55 -6.56 -8.18
C MET A 1 -12.81 -5.59 -7.03
N LEU A 2 -12.29 -4.35 -7.06
CA LEU A 2 -12.49 -3.36 -5.99
C LEU A 2 -13.97 -3.05 -5.68
N VAL A 3 -14.79 -2.80 -6.71
CA VAL A 3 -16.24 -2.56 -6.54
C VAL A 3 -16.94 -3.74 -5.86
N GLY A 4 -16.56 -4.97 -6.23
CA GLY A 4 -17.06 -6.18 -5.60
C GLY A 4 -16.66 -6.28 -4.13
N LEU A 5 -15.40 -5.99 -3.80
CA LEU A 5 -14.89 -5.98 -2.43
C LEU A 5 -15.62 -4.93 -1.56
N VAL A 6 -15.75 -3.71 -2.07
CA VAL A 6 -16.44 -2.61 -1.37
C VAL A 6 -17.92 -2.94 -1.15
N ALA A 7 -18.59 -3.50 -2.17
CA ALA A 7 -19.98 -3.96 -2.03
C ALA A 7 -20.10 -5.08 -0.99
N LEU A 8 -19.19 -6.06 -0.97
CA LEU A 8 -19.20 -7.18 -0.03
C LEU A 8 -18.96 -6.71 1.41
N VAL A 9 -18.01 -5.80 1.61
CA VAL A 9 -17.76 -5.17 2.92
C VAL A 9 -18.98 -4.35 3.36
N GLY A 10 -19.56 -3.56 2.45
CA GLY A 10 -20.76 -2.76 2.72
C GLY A 10 -21.97 -3.60 3.09
N ILE A 11 -22.21 -4.72 2.39
CA ILE A 11 -23.27 -5.68 2.69
C ILE A 11 -23.04 -6.34 4.06
N ASN A 12 -21.80 -6.71 4.39
CA ASN A 12 -21.49 -7.27 5.72
C ASN A 12 -21.73 -6.27 6.85
N ILE A 13 -21.32 -5.01 6.66
CA ILE A 13 -21.58 -3.93 7.62
C ILE A 13 -23.09 -3.69 7.76
N ALA A 14 -23.85 -3.70 6.66
CA ALA A 14 -25.30 -3.50 6.69
C ALA A 14 -26.06 -4.67 7.36
N LEU A 15 -25.64 -5.92 7.12
CA LEU A 15 -26.29 -7.12 7.67
C LEU A 15 -25.97 -7.34 9.14
N TYR A 16 -24.75 -7.08 9.58
CA TYR A 16 -24.30 -7.41 10.93
C TYR A 16 -24.05 -6.18 11.83
N GLY A 17 -23.99 -4.97 11.27
CA GLY A 17 -23.94 -3.70 11.99
C GLY A 17 -22.85 -3.63 13.08
N ALA A 18 -23.18 -3.01 14.21
CA ALA A 18 -22.28 -2.93 15.39
C ALA A 18 -22.05 -4.29 16.09
N SER A 19 -22.87 -5.30 15.77
CA SER A 19 -22.74 -6.65 16.34
C SER A 19 -21.54 -7.41 15.78
N LEU A 20 -21.04 -7.02 14.60
CA LEU A 20 -19.77 -7.53 14.05
C LEU A 20 -18.61 -7.17 14.97
N VAL A 21 -18.48 -5.90 15.34
CA VAL A 21 -17.38 -5.39 16.19
C VAL A 21 -17.42 -5.99 17.59
N LYS A 22 -18.62 -6.29 18.13
CA LYS A 22 -18.75 -6.96 19.43
C LYS A 22 -18.36 -8.44 19.40
N ARG A 23 -18.45 -9.09 18.24
CA ARG A 23 -18.18 -10.54 18.09
C ARG A 23 -16.80 -10.82 17.50
N PHE A 24 -16.23 -9.84 16.81
CA PHE A 24 -14.89 -9.91 16.27
C PHE A 24 -13.88 -9.45 17.34
N PRO A 25 -12.85 -10.25 17.65
CA PRO A 25 -11.83 -9.84 18.59
C PRO A 25 -11.07 -8.61 18.05
N VAL A 26 -11.05 -7.55 18.85
CA VAL A 26 -10.43 -6.27 18.49
C VAL A 26 -8.94 -6.43 18.19
N ASP A 27 -8.27 -7.35 18.88
CA ASP A 27 -6.85 -7.67 18.65
C ASP A 27 -6.58 -8.11 17.21
N ILE A 28 -7.49 -8.88 16.61
CA ILE A 28 -7.36 -9.32 15.22
C ILE A 28 -7.57 -8.14 14.27
N LEU A 29 -8.53 -7.24 14.54
CA LEU A 29 -8.73 -6.04 13.72
C LEU A 29 -7.50 -5.13 13.71
N ILE A 30 -6.85 -4.98 14.87
CA ILE A 30 -5.60 -4.23 14.98
C ILE A 30 -4.50 -4.94 14.17
N ALA A 31 -4.35 -6.25 14.34
CA ALA A 31 -3.33 -7.02 13.63
C ALA A 31 -3.49 -6.94 12.09
N ILE A 32 -4.71 -7.08 11.56
CA ILE A 32 -4.94 -7.07 10.11
C ILE A 32 -4.75 -5.70 9.46
N SER A 33 -4.82 -4.60 10.21
CA SER A 33 -4.45 -3.27 9.70
C SER A 33 -2.96 -2.98 9.93
N CYS A 34 -2.38 -3.43 11.04
CA CYS A 34 -0.97 -3.18 11.32
C CYS A 34 -0.03 -3.98 10.40
N VAL A 35 -0.38 -5.22 10.05
CA VAL A 35 0.47 -6.10 9.23
C VAL A 35 0.72 -5.55 7.81
N PRO A 36 -0.30 -5.14 7.02
CA PRO A 36 -0.05 -4.53 5.72
C PRO A 36 0.74 -3.24 5.85
N TRP A 37 0.40 -2.40 6.83
CA TRP A 37 1.08 -1.12 7.07
C TRP A 37 2.58 -1.31 7.31
N LEU A 38 2.94 -2.23 8.21
CA LEU A 38 4.32 -2.61 8.47
C LEU A 38 4.98 -3.16 7.20
N GLY A 39 4.29 -4.01 6.43
CA GLY A 39 4.81 -4.57 5.18
C GLY A 39 5.20 -3.48 4.16
N PHE A 40 4.35 -2.47 3.96
CA PHE A 40 4.67 -1.35 3.08
C PHE A 40 5.81 -0.49 3.63
N VAL A 41 5.76 -0.12 4.92
CA VAL A 41 6.82 0.72 5.54
C VAL A 41 8.17 0.02 5.49
N PHE A 42 8.24 -1.25 5.90
CA PHE A 42 9.47 -2.04 5.84
C PHE A 42 9.97 -2.21 4.41
N GLY A 43 9.09 -2.49 3.45
CA GLY A 43 9.47 -2.60 2.03
C GLY A 43 10.09 -1.31 1.48
N PHE A 44 9.51 -0.15 1.83
CA PHE A 44 10.05 1.14 1.41
C PHE A 44 11.38 1.48 2.09
N VAL A 45 11.47 1.29 3.42
CA VAL A 45 12.70 1.52 4.18
C VAL A 45 13.83 0.64 3.65
N PHE A 46 13.56 -0.65 3.43
CA PHE A 46 14.54 -1.58 2.88
C PHE A 46 15.00 -1.16 1.48
N ALA A 47 14.09 -0.76 0.60
CA ALA A 47 14.45 -0.29 -0.73
C ALA A 47 15.30 0.99 -0.70
N LYS A 48 15.01 1.92 0.22
CA LYS A 48 15.84 3.12 0.44
C LYS A 48 17.22 2.78 0.99
N LEU A 49 17.32 1.82 1.93
CA LEU A 49 18.60 1.34 2.45
C LEU A 49 19.44 0.66 1.35
N ALA A 50 18.80 -0.05 0.43
CA ALA A 50 19.43 -0.65 -0.74
C ALA A 50 19.83 0.36 -1.83
N LYS A 51 19.53 1.67 -1.64
CA LYS A 51 19.79 2.76 -2.61
C LYS A 51 19.14 2.52 -3.97
N GLU A 52 18.00 1.84 -3.99
CA GLU A 52 17.25 1.59 -5.21
C GLU A 52 16.67 2.90 -5.78
N PRO A 53 16.61 3.04 -7.12
CA PRO A 53 16.03 4.22 -7.75
C PRO A 53 14.55 4.39 -7.36
N PRO A 54 14.03 5.64 -7.34
CA PRO A 54 12.66 5.97 -6.91
C PRO A 54 11.57 5.03 -7.44
N ARG A 55 11.67 4.65 -8.73
CA ARG A 55 10.73 3.74 -9.39
C ARG A 55 10.80 2.31 -8.85
N SER A 56 12.01 1.79 -8.64
CA SER A 56 12.25 0.44 -8.10
C SER A 56 11.80 0.37 -6.64
N ALA A 57 12.14 1.39 -5.84
CA ALA A 57 11.75 1.46 -4.44
C ALA A 57 10.23 1.44 -4.23
N ARG A 58 9.47 2.12 -5.10
CA ARG A 58 8.00 2.08 -5.06
C ARG A 58 7.46 0.69 -5.38
N THR A 59 8.04 -0.01 -6.35
CA THR A 59 7.65 -1.39 -6.67
C THR A 59 7.96 -2.34 -5.53
N ILE A 60 9.16 -2.28 -4.95
CA ILE A 60 9.57 -3.13 -3.83
C ILE A 60 8.65 -2.92 -2.62
N MET A 61 8.32 -1.67 -2.30
CA MET A 61 7.33 -1.34 -1.27
C MET A 61 5.98 -2.03 -1.54
N LEU A 62 5.46 -1.89 -2.77
CA LEU A 62 4.18 -2.45 -3.15
C LEU A 62 4.18 -3.98 -3.09
N GLU A 63 5.18 -4.65 -3.68
CA GLU A 63 5.31 -6.11 -3.66
C GLU A 63 5.49 -6.67 -2.23
N THR A 64 6.14 -5.92 -1.35
CA THR A 64 6.34 -6.33 0.04
C THR A 64 5.05 -6.24 0.86
N GLY A 65 4.28 -5.16 0.70
CA GLY A 65 3.04 -4.93 1.43
C GLY A 65 1.80 -5.59 0.81
N LEU A 66 1.78 -5.81 -0.51
CA LEU A 66 0.71 -6.52 -1.22
C LEU A 66 0.90 -8.05 -1.17
N LYS A 67 0.43 -8.64 -0.07
CA LYS A 67 0.29 -10.09 0.08
C LYS A 67 -0.97 -10.62 -0.60
N ASN A 68 -0.91 -11.85 -1.14
CA ASN A 68 -2.07 -12.51 -1.72
C ASN A 68 -3.04 -13.02 -0.63
N ALA A 69 -4.04 -12.21 -0.30
CA ALA A 69 -5.06 -12.57 0.69
C ALA A 69 -6.03 -13.67 0.20
N GLN A 70 -6.12 -13.95 -1.11
CA GLN A 70 -6.96 -15.05 -1.61
C GLN A 70 -6.39 -16.41 -1.19
N ILE A 71 -5.06 -16.56 -1.20
CA ILE A 71 -4.40 -17.76 -0.68
C ILE A 71 -4.69 -17.92 0.82
N CYS A 72 -4.65 -16.82 1.59
CA CYS A 72 -5.02 -16.83 3.01
C CYS A 72 -6.46 -17.32 3.23
N LEU A 73 -7.41 -16.84 2.43
CA LEU A 73 -8.81 -17.29 2.49
C LEU A 73 -8.94 -18.79 2.20
N ILE A 74 -8.29 -19.29 1.14
CA ILE A 74 -8.34 -20.70 0.77
C ILE A 74 -7.75 -21.58 1.88
N ILE A 75 -6.59 -21.20 2.42
CA ILE A 75 -5.95 -21.92 3.53
C ILE A 75 -6.89 -21.96 4.73
N MET A 76 -7.54 -20.84 5.06
CA MET A 76 -8.47 -20.79 6.19
C MET A 76 -9.69 -21.69 5.98
N MET A 77 -10.25 -21.73 4.77
CA MET A 77 -11.36 -22.62 4.43
C MET A 77 -10.97 -24.10 4.43
N MET A 78 -9.73 -24.42 4.06
CA MET A 78 -9.26 -25.81 4.04
C MET A 78 -8.76 -26.31 5.39
N ALA A 79 -8.12 -25.46 6.17
CA ALA A 79 -7.48 -25.85 7.43
C ALA A 79 -8.48 -26.02 8.58
N PHE A 80 -9.68 -25.44 8.45
CA PHE A 80 -10.62 -25.35 9.56
C PHE A 80 -12.08 -25.48 9.10
N PRO A 81 -12.92 -26.20 9.84
CA PRO A 81 -14.34 -26.29 9.52
C PRO A 81 -15.03 -24.94 9.76
N PRO A 82 -15.92 -24.49 8.85
CA PRO A 82 -16.54 -23.16 8.90
C PRO A 82 -17.39 -22.95 10.15
N GLU A 83 -17.94 -24.03 10.71
CA GLU A 83 -18.73 -24.04 11.95
C GLU A 83 -17.93 -23.60 13.18
N LYS A 84 -16.61 -23.82 13.19
CA LYS A 84 -15.74 -23.47 14.33
C LYS A 84 -15.12 -22.08 14.21
N ILE A 85 -14.90 -21.60 12.99
CA ILE A 85 -14.30 -20.27 12.74
C ILE A 85 -15.35 -19.17 12.86
N GLY A 86 -16.57 -19.42 12.38
CA GLY A 86 -17.66 -18.44 12.39
C GLY A 86 -17.24 -17.11 11.74
N VAL A 87 -17.21 -16.04 12.54
CA VAL A 87 -16.95 -14.67 12.07
C VAL A 87 -15.51 -14.47 11.58
N LEU A 88 -14.53 -15.25 12.05
CA LEU A 88 -13.12 -15.10 11.65
C LEU A 88 -12.91 -15.38 10.16
N MET A 89 -13.82 -16.06 9.45
CA MET A 89 -13.75 -16.23 8.00
C MET A 89 -13.85 -14.90 7.24
N MET A 90 -14.35 -13.85 7.88
CA MET A 90 -14.37 -12.49 7.32
C MET A 90 -13.02 -11.79 7.46
N MET A 91 -12.06 -12.34 8.22
CA MET A 91 -10.74 -11.76 8.44
C MET A 91 -9.99 -11.42 7.13
N PRO A 92 -9.90 -12.31 6.12
CA PRO A 92 -9.20 -12.01 4.88
C PRO A 92 -9.88 -10.91 4.06
N LEU A 93 -11.20 -10.76 4.19
CA LEU A 93 -11.96 -9.70 3.52
C LEU A 93 -11.60 -8.33 4.09
N TYR A 94 -11.54 -8.21 5.43
CA TYR A 94 -11.12 -6.97 6.08
C TYR A 94 -9.64 -6.67 5.85
N PHE A 95 -8.78 -7.69 5.87
CA PHE A 95 -7.37 -7.54 5.51
C PHE A 95 -7.21 -6.96 4.10
N LEU A 96 -7.95 -7.46 3.11
CA LEU A 96 -7.96 -6.91 1.74
C LEU A 96 -8.41 -5.45 1.71
N PHE A 97 -9.43 -5.11 2.48
CA PHE A 97 -9.95 -3.75 2.54
C PHE A 97 -8.90 -2.76 3.07
N PHE A 98 -8.30 -3.07 4.24
CA PHE A 98 -7.22 -2.25 4.80
C PHE A 98 -6.02 -2.18 3.85
N GLN A 99 -5.62 -3.31 3.28
CA GLN A 99 -4.51 -3.37 2.34
C GLN A 99 -4.73 -2.49 1.11
N CYS A 100 -5.93 -2.47 0.52
CA CYS A 100 -6.23 -1.59 -0.60
C CYS A 100 -6.14 -0.11 -0.20
N ILE A 101 -6.71 0.27 0.94
CA ILE A 101 -6.69 1.65 1.43
C ILE A 101 -5.26 2.09 1.72
N GLU A 102 -4.53 1.33 2.52
CA GLU A 102 -3.16 1.64 2.92
C GLU A 102 -2.22 1.67 1.70
N SER A 103 -2.39 0.74 0.75
CA SER A 103 -1.62 0.76 -0.51
C SER A 103 -1.85 2.04 -1.31
N ALA A 104 -3.10 2.51 -1.39
CA ALA A 104 -3.45 3.71 -2.15
C ALA A 104 -2.88 4.96 -1.48
N VAL A 105 -3.04 5.06 -0.15
CA VAL A 105 -2.51 6.17 0.66
C VAL A 105 -0.99 6.21 0.59
N LEU A 106 -0.30 5.09 0.82
CA LEU A 106 1.16 5.05 0.81
C LEU A 106 1.73 5.23 -0.58
N ALA A 107 1.11 4.67 -1.62
CA ALA A 107 1.53 4.91 -3.00
C ALA A 107 1.42 6.41 -3.37
N PHE A 108 0.36 7.08 -2.92
CA PHE A 108 0.19 8.52 -3.12
C PHE A 108 1.27 9.32 -2.37
N ILE A 109 1.48 9.04 -1.08
CA ILE A 109 2.48 9.72 -0.25
C ILE A 109 3.88 9.54 -0.84
N VAL A 110 4.27 8.30 -1.18
CA VAL A 110 5.59 8.01 -1.74
C VAL A 110 5.78 8.65 -3.11
N THR A 111 4.75 8.68 -3.96
CA THR A 111 4.84 9.36 -5.26
C THR A 111 5.07 10.86 -5.09
N ARG A 112 4.38 11.51 -4.14
CA ARG A 112 4.60 12.92 -3.81
C ARG A 112 5.99 13.17 -3.22
N TYR A 113 6.41 12.32 -2.28
CA TYR A 113 7.73 12.43 -1.65
C TYR A 113 8.87 12.32 -2.68
N LEU A 114 8.76 11.37 -3.61
CA LEU A 114 9.77 11.19 -4.66
C LEU A 114 9.75 12.33 -5.68
N ALA A 115 8.57 12.84 -6.05
CA ALA A 115 8.47 14.01 -6.95
C ALA A 115 9.16 15.25 -6.36
N ASN A 116 8.93 15.55 -5.07
CA ASN A 116 9.60 16.66 -4.40
C ASN A 116 11.12 16.46 -4.32
N GLN A 117 11.60 15.21 -4.23
CA GLN A 117 13.03 14.90 -4.20
C GLN A 117 13.69 15.17 -5.57
N ASP A 118 12.98 14.91 -6.68
CA ASP A 118 13.46 15.20 -8.03
C ASP A 118 13.50 16.72 -8.30
N GLU A 119 12.51 17.48 -7.82
CA GLU A 119 12.47 18.95 -7.94
C GLU A 119 13.64 19.63 -7.20
N ASP A 120 13.88 19.27 -5.92
CA ASP A 120 15.01 19.80 -5.13
C ASP A 120 16.37 19.45 -5.76
N THR A 121 16.48 18.28 -6.38
CA THR A 121 17.69 17.87 -7.10
C THR A 121 17.90 18.71 -8.36
N GLN A 122 16.83 19.00 -9.13
CA GLN A 122 16.93 19.86 -10.32
C GLN A 122 17.28 21.30 -9.97
N GLU A 123 16.68 21.87 -8.92
CA GLU A 123 16.95 23.23 -8.46
C GLU A 123 18.45 23.41 -8.11
N LYS A 124 19.03 22.48 -7.35
CA LYS A 124 20.46 22.48 -7.00
C LYS A 124 21.38 22.35 -8.22
N LEU A 125 20.98 21.56 -9.22
CA LEU A 125 21.74 21.41 -10.45
C LEU A 125 21.71 22.68 -11.29
N LEU A 126 20.57 23.38 -11.34
CA LEU A 126 20.42 24.66 -12.04
C LEU A 126 21.17 25.79 -11.32
N GLU A 127 21.17 25.82 -9.98
CA GLU A 127 21.95 26.78 -9.18
C GLU A 127 23.46 26.60 -9.37
N TYR A 128 23.95 25.35 -9.45
CA TYR A 128 25.36 25.05 -9.72
C TYR A 128 25.76 25.28 -11.18
N ALA A 129 24.82 25.21 -12.13
CA ALA A 129 25.05 25.39 -13.56
C ALA A 129 24.33 26.62 -14.13
N PRO A 130 24.64 27.86 -13.66
CA PRO A 130 23.93 29.09 -14.04
C PRO A 130 24.02 29.47 -15.53
N GLY A 131 24.74 28.68 -16.36
CA GLY A 131 24.90 28.86 -17.80
C GLY A 131 24.45 27.68 -18.67
N ALA A 132 24.02 26.54 -18.12
CA ALA A 132 23.70 25.34 -18.92
C ALA A 132 22.46 25.53 -19.81
N GLU A 133 21.42 26.19 -19.29
CA GLU A 133 20.18 26.43 -20.05
C GLU A 133 20.39 27.39 -21.24
N LYS A 134 21.23 28.42 -21.07
CA LYS A 134 21.60 29.33 -22.17
C LYS A 134 22.52 28.66 -23.19
N SER A 135 23.41 27.79 -22.76
CA SER A 135 24.30 27.02 -23.63
C SER A 135 23.52 26.08 -24.56
N ASP A 136 22.57 25.31 -24.02
CA ASP A 136 21.80 24.35 -24.83
C ASP A 136 20.81 25.04 -25.77
N PHE A 137 20.23 26.18 -25.38
CA PHE A 137 19.43 27.00 -26.27
C PHE A 137 20.28 27.64 -27.38
N GLN A 138 21.49 28.13 -27.08
CA GLN A 138 22.42 28.65 -28.10
C GLN A 138 22.90 27.56 -29.06
N ARG A 139 23.03 26.31 -28.58
CA ARG A 139 23.47 25.17 -29.39
C ARG A 139 22.36 24.59 -30.27
N GLN A 140 21.09 24.77 -29.90
CA GLN A 140 19.95 24.42 -30.75
C GLN A 140 19.65 25.48 -31.83
N VAL A 141 20.18 26.70 -31.68
CA VAL A 141 19.88 27.85 -32.57
C VAL A 141 21.07 28.19 -33.50
N SER A 142 22.23 27.57 -33.31
CA SER A 142 23.41 27.69 -34.20
C SER A 142 23.56 26.48 -35.12
#